data_AF-A0A382H311-F1
#
_entry.id   AF-A0A382H311-F1
#
_cell.length_a   1.000
_cell.length_b   1.000
_cell.length_c   1.000
_cell.angle_alpha   90.00
_cell.angle_beta   90.00
_cell.angle_gamma   90.00
#
_symmetry.space_group_name_H-M   'P 1'
#
loop_
_entity.id
_entity.type
_entity.pdbx_description
1 polymer ?
#
loop_
_entity_poly.entity_id
_entity_poly.type
_entity_poly.pdbx_seq_one_letter_code
_entity_poly.pdbx_strand_id
1 'polypeptide(L)'
;NRLIESVDMSLASVRETSRYLVGLLVFLGLLGTFWGLLKTIGSVGNVISGLGIDDTNVAGFFNSLKDGLNAPLQGMSIAFSSSLLGLAGSLILGFVDLNLGQAQSKFSQYFEKTLNKNSSPDFFKTANNENITTQAIQKIYDNLDTLVHVLKETAQNQNQIFLNLQSLNEQLKQINKNSVDIDKKLSNFLSTQLNVQSSMLQLSNQLNKEGIIDSKTKKYFENIDKGIQKLITAKKK
;
A
#
# COMPACT_ATOMS: atom_id res chain seq x y z
N ASN A 1 -25.00 23.41 11.96
CA ASN A 1 -24.22 24.65 11.80
C ASN A 1 -22.73 24.51 12.06
N ARG A 2 -22.24 24.13 13.25
CA ARG A 2 -20.78 24.10 13.53
C ARG A 2 -19.90 23.26 12.58
N LEU A 3 -20.40 22.13 12.09
CA LEU A 3 -19.66 21.31 11.12
C LEU A 3 -19.59 21.94 9.72
N ILE A 4 -20.64 22.64 9.31
CA ILE A 4 -20.66 23.36 8.03
C ILE A 4 -19.69 24.55 8.12
N GLU A 5 -19.74 25.28 9.23
CA GLU A 5 -18.87 26.41 9.51
C GLU A 5 -17.38 26.00 9.58
N SER A 6 -17.06 24.83 10.18
CA SER A 6 -15.68 24.34 10.21
C SER A 6 -15.18 23.85 8.85
N VAL A 7 -16.05 23.22 8.05
CA VAL A 7 -15.71 22.77 6.70
C VAL A 7 -15.52 23.97 5.78
N ASP A 8 -16.40 24.97 5.84
CA ASP A 8 -16.28 26.20 5.08
C ASP A 8 -15.06 27.02 5.48
N MET A 9 -14.71 27.12 6.79
CA MET A 9 -13.46 27.77 7.22
C MET A 9 -12.21 27.04 6.67
N SER A 10 -12.19 25.71 6.74
CA SER A 10 -11.03 24.93 6.28
C SER A 10 -10.87 25.04 4.76
N LEU A 11 -11.96 25.00 4.00
CA LEU A 11 -11.93 25.18 2.55
C LEU A 11 -11.61 26.63 2.14
N ALA A 12 -12.08 27.64 2.87
CA ALA A 12 -11.71 29.04 2.64
C ALA A 12 -10.19 29.23 2.82
N SER A 13 -9.60 28.62 3.86
CA SER A 13 -8.16 28.63 4.10
C SER A 13 -7.36 27.98 2.96
N VAL A 14 -7.83 26.84 2.43
CA VAL A 14 -7.22 26.19 1.26
C VAL A 14 -7.27 27.10 0.02
N ARG A 15 -8.39 27.78 -0.20
CA ARG A 15 -8.57 28.70 -1.34
C ARG A 15 -7.71 29.96 -1.23
N GLU A 16 -7.55 30.49 -0.03
CA GLU A 16 -6.64 31.61 0.24
C GLU A 16 -5.18 31.20 -0.01
N THR A 17 -4.79 30.01 0.45
CA THR A 17 -3.46 29.43 0.19
C THR A 17 -3.22 29.24 -1.31
N SER A 18 -4.20 28.70 -2.04
CA SER A 18 -4.16 28.53 -3.51
C SER A 18 -3.90 29.85 -4.22
N ARG A 19 -4.63 30.91 -3.84
CA ARG A 19 -4.47 32.25 -4.42
C ARG A 19 -3.10 32.87 -4.11
N TYR A 20 -2.60 32.67 -2.89
CA TYR A 20 -1.23 33.06 -2.53
C TYR A 20 -0.18 32.33 -3.37
N LEU A 21 -0.36 31.02 -3.55
CA LEU A 21 0.56 30.19 -4.32
C LEU A 21 0.58 30.59 -5.81
N VAL A 22 -0.57 30.94 -6.40
CA VAL A 22 -0.66 31.53 -7.75
C VAL A 22 0.19 32.81 -7.84
N GLY A 23 0.02 33.75 -6.89
CA GLY A 23 0.80 34.99 -6.86
C GLY A 23 2.29 34.74 -6.67
N LEU A 24 2.66 33.78 -5.84
CA LEU A 24 4.05 33.38 -5.61
C LEU A 24 4.69 32.77 -6.86
N LEU A 25 3.97 31.95 -7.64
CA LEU A 25 4.46 31.39 -8.90
C LEU A 25 4.72 32.47 -9.96
N VAL A 26 3.84 33.46 -10.05
CA VAL A 26 4.04 34.63 -10.94
C VAL A 26 5.27 35.42 -10.50
N PHE A 27 5.40 35.67 -9.20
CA PHE A 27 6.57 36.35 -8.65
C PHE A 27 7.87 35.58 -8.91
N LEU A 28 7.86 34.26 -8.77
CA LEU A 28 9.02 33.40 -9.07
C LEU A 28 9.40 33.44 -10.55
N GLY A 29 8.41 33.47 -11.46
CA GLY A 29 8.65 33.65 -12.89
C GLY A 29 9.32 34.99 -13.20
N LEU A 30 8.85 36.06 -12.57
CA LEU A 30 9.45 37.40 -12.68
C LEU A 30 10.88 37.40 -12.12
N LEU A 31 11.12 36.77 -10.96
CA LEU A 31 12.45 36.63 -10.37
C LEU A 31 13.42 35.92 -11.33
N GLY A 32 12.96 34.90 -12.06
CA GLY A 32 13.75 34.24 -13.10
C GLY A 32 14.14 35.15 -14.26
N THR A 33 13.23 36.03 -14.70
CA THR A 33 13.58 37.05 -15.70
C THR A 33 14.63 38.03 -15.19
N PHE A 34 14.50 38.45 -13.93
CA PHE A 34 15.46 39.34 -13.27
C PHE A 34 16.85 38.70 -13.20
N TRP A 35 16.92 37.42 -12.83
CA TRP A 35 18.17 36.65 -12.79
C TRP A 35 18.83 36.51 -14.18
N GLY A 36 18.05 36.22 -15.22
CA GLY A 36 18.60 36.15 -16.57
C GLY A 36 19.13 37.50 -17.07
N LEU A 37 18.45 38.60 -16.73
CA LEU A 37 18.93 39.96 -17.02
C LEU A 37 20.22 40.30 -16.27
N LEU A 38 20.37 39.91 -15.00
CA LEU A 38 21.62 40.07 -14.26
C LEU A 38 22.78 39.33 -14.93
N LYS A 39 22.54 38.11 -15.42
CA LYS A 39 23.53 37.31 -16.15
C LYS A 39 23.95 38.00 -17.47
N THR A 40 22.97 38.59 -18.17
CA THR A 40 23.21 39.39 -19.37
C THR A 40 24.08 40.62 -19.08
N ILE A 41 23.76 41.38 -18.03
CA ILE A 41 24.54 42.57 -17.63
C ILE A 41 25.97 42.18 -17.24
N GLY A 42 26.16 41.10 -16.48
CA GLY A 42 27.48 40.61 -16.10
C GLY A 42 28.33 40.20 -17.31
N SER A 43 27.74 39.53 -18.30
CA SER A 43 28.43 39.19 -19.54
C SER A 43 28.86 40.43 -20.32
N VAL A 44 27.97 41.41 -20.47
CA VAL A 44 28.30 42.67 -21.16
C VAL A 44 29.42 43.42 -20.43
N GLY A 45 29.41 43.43 -19.09
CA GLY A 45 30.50 44.00 -18.29
C GLY A 45 31.85 43.31 -18.50
N ASN A 46 31.86 41.99 -18.65
CA ASN A 46 33.08 41.22 -18.94
C ASN A 46 33.63 41.50 -20.33
N VAL A 47 32.77 41.67 -21.33
CA VAL A 47 33.18 42.04 -22.70
C VAL A 47 33.82 43.43 -22.70
N ILE A 48 33.20 44.40 -22.01
CA ILE A 48 33.70 45.77 -21.91
C ILE A 48 35.02 45.83 -21.12
N SER A 49 35.18 45.00 -20.10
CA SER A 49 36.41 44.95 -19.29
C SER A 49 37.54 44.18 -19.99
N GLY A 50 37.22 43.16 -20.79
CA GLY A 50 38.16 42.39 -21.59
C GLY A 50 38.59 43.07 -22.90
N LEU A 51 37.99 44.23 -23.20
CA LEU A 51 38.26 45.09 -24.37
C LEU A 51 39.53 45.95 -24.22
N GLY A 52 40.36 45.69 -23.20
CA GLY A 52 41.61 46.39 -22.93
C GLY A 52 42.76 45.94 -23.84
N ILE A 53 42.97 46.69 -24.92
CA ILE A 53 44.23 47.06 -25.60
C ILE A 53 45.28 45.93 -25.75
N ASP A 54 45.23 45.22 -26.87
CA ASP A 54 46.42 44.66 -27.52
C ASP A 54 46.20 44.67 -29.05
N ASP A 55 46.88 45.60 -29.73
CA ASP A 55 46.67 46.01 -31.13
C ASP A 55 47.06 44.93 -32.17
N THR A 56 47.44 43.73 -31.71
CA THR A 56 48.09 42.69 -32.53
C THR A 56 47.22 41.45 -32.77
N ASN A 57 46.05 41.32 -32.14
CA ASN A 57 45.22 40.11 -32.25
C ASN A 57 43.73 40.39 -32.53
N VAL A 58 43.45 40.91 -33.73
CA VAL A 58 42.08 41.16 -34.24
C VAL A 58 41.22 39.88 -34.29
N ALA A 59 41.84 38.72 -34.51
CA ALA A 59 41.13 37.42 -34.52
C ALA A 59 40.68 36.99 -33.12
N GLY A 60 41.52 37.20 -32.10
CA GLY A 60 41.15 36.99 -30.69
C GLY A 60 40.05 37.95 -30.22
N PHE A 61 40.11 39.21 -30.67
CA PHE A 61 39.09 40.21 -30.39
C PHE A 61 37.70 39.81 -30.91
N PHE A 62 37.59 39.36 -32.16
CA PHE A 62 36.30 38.96 -32.74
C PHE A 62 35.71 37.72 -32.05
N ASN A 63 36.55 36.78 -31.62
CA ASN A 63 36.10 35.63 -30.83
C ASN A 63 35.61 36.03 -29.43
N SER A 64 36.30 36.94 -28.73
CA SER A 64 35.86 37.46 -27.42
C SER A 64 34.54 38.23 -27.52
N LEU A 65 34.34 39.01 -28.58
CA LEU A 65 33.07 39.71 -28.84
C LEU A 65 31.95 38.71 -29.12
N LYS A 66 32.22 37.68 -29.94
CA LYS A 66 31.27 36.62 -30.28
C LYS A 66 30.83 35.84 -29.03
N ASP A 67 31.77 35.40 -28.20
CA ASP A 67 31.45 34.67 -26.96
C ASP A 67 30.74 35.57 -25.95
N GLY A 68 31.16 36.84 -25.89
CA GLY A 68 30.55 37.89 -25.10
C GLY A 68 29.10 38.22 -25.40
N LEU A 69 28.70 38.06 -26.67
CA LEU A 69 27.32 38.25 -27.16
C LEU A 69 26.49 36.97 -27.07
N ASN A 70 27.12 35.80 -27.02
CA ASN A 70 26.44 34.51 -26.91
C ASN A 70 25.88 34.26 -25.50
N ALA A 71 26.59 34.71 -24.46
CA ALA A 71 26.16 34.60 -23.07
C ALA A 71 24.87 35.39 -22.72
N PRO A 72 24.65 36.64 -23.18
CA PRO A 72 23.37 37.35 -23.12
C PRO A 72 22.21 36.60 -23.77
N LEU A 73 22.49 35.98 -24.92
CA LEU A 73 21.52 35.23 -25.72
C LEU A 73 21.05 33.98 -24.96
N GLN A 74 21.96 33.28 -24.29
CA GLN A 74 21.62 32.19 -23.36
C GLN A 74 20.89 32.68 -22.10
N GLY A 75 21.32 33.80 -21.51
CA GLY A 75 20.68 34.41 -20.34
C GLY A 75 19.21 34.76 -20.58
N MET A 76 18.89 35.22 -21.79
CA MET A 76 17.52 35.51 -22.22
C MET A 76 16.64 34.26 -22.30
N SER A 77 17.16 33.14 -22.82
CA SER A 77 16.41 31.87 -22.90
C SER A 77 16.03 31.31 -21.52
N ILE A 78 16.94 31.42 -20.55
CA ILE A 78 16.70 31.02 -19.15
C ILE A 78 15.64 31.92 -18.50
N ALA A 79 15.76 33.24 -18.67
CA ALA A 79 14.75 34.21 -18.21
C ALA A 79 13.36 33.92 -18.78
N PHE A 80 13.28 33.71 -20.09
CA PHE A 80 12.01 33.47 -20.78
C PHE A 80 11.36 32.14 -20.35
N SER A 81 12.14 31.07 -20.28
CA SER A 81 11.65 29.74 -19.87
C SER A 81 11.17 29.74 -18.42
N SER A 82 11.87 30.45 -17.52
CA SER A 82 11.44 30.60 -16.12
C SER A 82 10.13 31.39 -15.99
N SER A 83 9.95 32.45 -16.77
CA SER A 83 8.69 33.20 -16.83
C SER A 83 7.54 32.36 -17.37
N LEU A 84 7.79 31.58 -18.44
CA LEU A 84 6.79 30.69 -19.03
C LEU A 84 6.34 29.64 -18.01
N LEU A 85 7.28 29.04 -17.27
CA LEU A 85 6.97 28.05 -16.23
C LEU A 85 6.19 28.65 -15.06
N GLY A 86 6.59 29.83 -14.57
CA GLY A 86 5.86 30.51 -13.49
C GLY A 86 4.43 30.86 -13.89
N LEU A 87 4.24 31.37 -15.11
CA LEU A 87 2.93 31.72 -15.63
C LEU A 87 2.08 30.47 -15.93
N ALA A 88 2.64 29.45 -16.58
CA ALA A 88 1.95 28.19 -16.85
C ALA A 88 1.51 27.48 -15.56
N GLY A 89 2.40 27.44 -14.55
CA GLY A 89 2.06 26.89 -13.24
C GLY A 89 0.97 27.68 -12.52
N SER A 90 0.98 29.03 -12.63
CA SER A 90 -0.10 29.87 -12.09
C SER A 90 -1.45 29.58 -12.75
N LEU A 91 -1.44 29.25 -14.04
CA LEU A 91 -2.62 28.97 -14.86
C LEU A 91 -3.21 27.58 -14.53
N ILE A 92 -2.36 26.57 -14.40
CA ILE A 92 -2.75 25.21 -13.94
C ILE A 92 -3.36 25.30 -12.54
N LEU A 93 -2.71 26.02 -11.63
CA LEU A 93 -3.18 26.15 -10.26
C LEU A 93 -4.50 26.95 -10.17
N GLY A 94 -4.65 28.00 -10.98
CA GLY A 94 -5.92 28.71 -11.12
C GLY A 94 -7.05 27.83 -11.65
N PHE A 95 -6.76 26.93 -12.58
CA PHE A 95 -7.73 25.94 -13.06
C PHE A 95 -8.14 24.95 -11.95
N VAL A 96 -7.20 24.51 -11.12
CA VAL A 96 -7.50 23.65 -9.97
C VAL A 96 -8.40 24.39 -8.96
N ASP A 97 -8.15 25.68 -8.69
CA ASP A 97 -8.97 26.49 -7.78
C ASP A 97 -10.43 26.58 -8.25
N LEU A 98 -10.64 26.76 -9.55
CA LEU A 98 -11.98 26.78 -10.15
C LEU A 98 -12.71 25.44 -10.04
N ASN A 99 -12.00 24.32 -10.22
CA ASN A 99 -12.59 22.99 -10.06
C ASN A 99 -12.95 22.72 -8.60
N LEU A 100 -12.07 23.12 -7.67
CA LEU A 100 -12.29 22.93 -6.24
C LEU A 100 -13.49 23.74 -5.73
N GLY A 101 -13.65 24.99 -6.20
CA GLY A 101 -14.82 25.81 -5.85
C GLY A 101 -16.15 25.21 -6.34
N GLN A 102 -16.17 24.62 -7.54
CA GLN A 102 -17.36 23.92 -8.04
C GLN A 102 -17.66 22.65 -7.25
N ALA A 103 -16.64 21.87 -6.92
CA ALA A 103 -16.78 20.66 -6.10
C ALA A 103 -17.30 20.99 -4.70
N GLN A 104 -16.81 22.06 -4.08
CA GLN A 104 -17.30 22.54 -2.78
C GLN A 104 -18.79 22.86 -2.84
N SER A 105 -19.23 23.70 -3.79
CA SER A 105 -20.63 24.10 -3.88
C SER A 105 -21.56 22.89 -4.02
N LYS A 106 -21.13 21.88 -4.80
CA LYS A 106 -21.88 20.62 -4.95
C LYS A 106 -21.86 19.79 -3.67
N PHE A 107 -20.73 19.71 -2.98
CA PHE A 107 -20.61 18.99 -1.71
C PHE A 107 -21.48 19.61 -0.62
N SER A 108 -21.48 20.94 -0.46
CA SER A 108 -22.33 21.63 0.52
C SER A 108 -23.80 21.39 0.24
N GLN A 109 -24.25 21.48 -1.02
CA GLN A 109 -25.63 21.14 -1.41
C GLN A 109 -25.97 19.67 -1.15
N TYR A 110 -25.07 18.75 -1.46
CA TYR A 110 -25.26 17.32 -1.22
C TYR A 110 -25.34 17.00 0.28
N PHE A 111 -24.47 17.62 1.07
CA PHE A 111 -24.42 17.45 2.51
C PHE A 111 -25.68 18.02 3.18
N GLU A 112 -26.11 19.21 2.76
CA GLU A 112 -27.38 19.81 3.20
C GLU A 112 -28.57 18.91 2.85
N LYS A 113 -28.63 18.39 1.62
CA LYS A 113 -29.68 17.44 1.21
C LYS A 113 -29.66 16.16 2.02
N THR A 114 -28.47 15.65 2.36
CA THR A 114 -28.30 14.44 3.17
C THR A 114 -28.69 14.66 4.62
N LEU A 115 -28.32 15.81 5.20
CA LEU A 115 -28.80 16.22 6.52
C LEU A 115 -30.32 16.36 6.51
N ASN A 116 -30.90 17.09 5.56
CA ASN A 116 -32.35 17.27 5.50
C ASN A 116 -33.09 15.92 5.30
N LYS A 117 -32.51 15.00 4.53
CA LYS A 117 -33.05 13.65 4.33
C LYS A 117 -33.00 12.79 5.60
N ASN A 118 -31.92 12.86 6.38
CA ASN A 118 -31.72 11.99 7.55
C ASN A 118 -32.16 12.64 8.88
N SER A 119 -32.24 13.96 8.95
CA SER A 119 -32.54 14.73 10.17
C SER A 119 -33.97 15.25 10.23
N SER A 120 -34.80 15.00 9.22
CA SER A 120 -36.25 15.27 9.30
C SER A 120 -37.06 13.99 9.07
N PRO A 121 -37.48 13.30 10.13
CA PRO A 121 -38.85 12.84 10.14
C PRO A 121 -39.74 14.11 10.16
N ASP A 122 -40.71 14.16 9.26
CA ASP A 122 -41.63 15.26 8.98
C ASP A 122 -42.48 15.69 10.21
N PHE A 123 -41.85 16.28 11.23
CA PHE A 123 -42.49 16.74 12.46
C PHE A 123 -42.70 18.26 12.51
N PHE A 124 -41.96 19.04 11.72
CA PHE A 124 -41.94 20.50 11.84
C PHE A 124 -42.60 21.26 10.67
N LYS A 125 -43.02 20.57 9.60
CA LYS A 125 -43.70 21.23 8.46
C LYS A 125 -45.23 21.35 8.59
N THR A 126 -45.81 20.92 9.70
CA THR A 126 -47.26 21.07 9.97
C THR A 126 -47.54 22.01 11.14
N ALA A 127 -46.79 23.11 11.28
CA ALA A 127 -47.01 24.10 12.34
C ALA A 127 -48.03 25.20 11.97
N ASN A 128 -48.82 25.01 10.90
CA ASN A 128 -49.83 25.98 10.43
C ASN A 128 -51.23 25.38 10.26
N ASN A 129 -51.62 24.39 11.06
CA ASN A 129 -53.03 23.97 11.16
C ASN A 129 -53.33 23.33 12.52
N GLU A 130 -54.39 23.78 13.17
CA GLU A 130 -54.77 23.54 14.58
C GLU A 130 -55.17 22.09 14.96
N ASN A 131 -54.59 21.05 14.35
CA ASN A 131 -54.90 19.64 14.66
C ASN A 131 -53.66 18.79 15.00
N ILE A 132 -52.61 19.42 15.56
CA ILE A 132 -51.27 18.82 15.71
C ILE A 132 -51.22 17.77 16.84
N THR A 133 -52.04 17.89 17.88
CA THR A 133 -51.94 16.97 19.03
C THR A 133 -52.43 15.56 18.68
N THR A 134 -53.52 15.41 17.93
CA THR A 134 -54.06 14.07 17.60
C THR A 134 -53.26 13.36 16.51
N GLN A 135 -52.75 14.09 15.50
CA GLN A 135 -51.92 13.51 14.43
C GLN A 135 -50.48 13.21 14.89
N ALA A 136 -49.91 14.02 15.78
CA ALA A 136 -48.62 13.72 16.38
C ALA A 136 -48.71 12.51 17.32
N ILE A 137 -49.79 12.39 18.11
CA ILE A 137 -50.04 11.20 18.95
C ILE A 137 -50.21 9.95 18.08
N GLN A 138 -50.99 10.00 17.00
CA GLN A 138 -51.16 8.86 16.08
C GLN A 138 -49.82 8.42 15.46
N LYS A 139 -49.00 9.38 14.98
CA LYS A 139 -47.67 9.09 14.44
C LYS A 139 -46.72 8.54 15.52
N ILE A 140 -46.83 8.98 16.78
CA ILE A 140 -46.04 8.41 17.88
C ILE A 140 -46.44 6.95 18.12
N TYR A 141 -47.74 6.61 18.06
CA TYR A 141 -48.20 5.22 18.14
C TYR A 141 -47.66 4.35 16.99
N ASP A 142 -47.70 4.82 15.74
CA ASP A 142 -47.17 4.09 14.59
C ASP A 142 -45.63 3.90 14.66
N ASN A 143 -44.91 4.91 15.17
CA ASN A 143 -43.46 4.81 15.37
C ASN A 143 -43.09 3.92 16.56
N LEU A 144 -43.91 3.84 17.60
CA LEU A 144 -43.72 2.90 18.70
C LEU A 144 -43.89 1.46 18.23
N ASP A 145 -44.87 1.19 17.36
CA ASP A 145 -45.05 -0.14 16.77
C ASP A 145 -43.84 -0.53 15.89
N THR A 146 -43.33 0.42 15.10
CA THR A 146 -42.10 0.23 14.32
C THR A 146 -40.89 -0.03 15.22
N LEU A 147 -40.75 0.70 16.33
CA LEU A 147 -39.67 0.47 17.31
C LEU A 147 -39.79 -0.90 17.98
N VAL A 148 -41.00 -1.33 18.35
CA VAL A 148 -41.25 -2.65 18.92
C VAL A 148 -40.93 -3.74 17.90
N HIS A 149 -41.27 -3.53 16.62
CA HIS A 149 -40.92 -4.44 15.54
C HIS A 149 -39.40 -4.57 15.35
N VAL A 150 -38.69 -3.43 15.28
CA VAL A 150 -37.23 -3.40 15.15
C VAL A 150 -36.55 -4.02 16.38
N LEU A 151 -37.05 -3.78 17.60
CA LEU A 151 -36.53 -4.41 18.81
C LEU A 151 -36.76 -5.93 18.81
N LYS A 152 -37.92 -6.39 18.35
CA LYS A 152 -38.21 -7.84 18.22
C LYS A 152 -37.31 -8.50 17.19
N GLU A 153 -37.14 -7.88 16.03
CA GLU A 153 -36.24 -8.36 14.98
C GLU A 153 -34.77 -8.35 15.46
N THR A 154 -34.36 -7.32 16.19
CA THR A 154 -33.01 -7.23 16.79
C THR A 154 -32.79 -8.32 17.84
N ALA A 155 -33.77 -8.57 18.71
CA ALA A 155 -33.69 -9.65 19.71
C ALA A 155 -33.60 -11.03 19.05
N GLN A 156 -34.34 -11.24 17.95
CA GLN A 156 -34.24 -12.46 17.15
C GLN A 156 -32.88 -12.58 16.47
N ASN A 157 -32.35 -11.50 15.91
CA ASN A 157 -31.02 -11.47 15.29
C ASN A 157 -29.90 -11.75 16.31
N GLN A 158 -29.99 -11.17 17.51
CA GLN A 158 -29.07 -11.47 18.61
C GLN A 158 -29.10 -12.95 19.01
N ASN A 159 -30.27 -13.59 19.02
CA ASN A 159 -30.38 -15.02 19.29
C ASN A 159 -29.71 -15.86 18.17
N GLN A 160 -29.92 -15.49 16.90
CA GLN A 160 -29.22 -16.13 15.77
C GLN A 160 -27.70 -15.96 15.84
N ILE A 161 -27.20 -14.78 16.21
CA ILE A 161 -25.77 -14.53 16.44
C ILE A 161 -25.25 -15.45 17.55
N PHE A 162 -26.00 -15.61 18.65
CA PHE A 162 -25.62 -16.51 19.75
C PHE A 162 -25.54 -17.97 19.29
N LEU A 163 -26.52 -18.46 18.52
CA LEU A 163 -26.49 -19.81 17.95
C LEU A 163 -25.30 -20.01 17.01
N ASN A 164 -25.00 -19.03 16.16
CA ASN A 164 -23.85 -19.06 15.27
C ASN A 164 -22.52 -19.06 16.04
N LEU A 165 -22.39 -18.27 17.10
CA LEU A 165 -21.22 -18.27 17.97
C LEU A 165 -21.05 -19.60 18.72
N GLN A 166 -22.16 -20.22 19.15
CA GLN A 166 -22.14 -21.54 19.77
C GLN A 166 -21.66 -22.61 18.76
N SER A 167 -22.18 -22.58 17.53
CA SER A 167 -21.73 -23.48 16.46
C SER A 167 -20.25 -23.28 16.11
N LEU A 168 -19.78 -22.03 16.02
CA LEU A 168 -18.37 -21.72 15.82
C LEU A 168 -17.50 -22.23 16.98
N ASN A 169 -17.97 -22.13 18.22
CA ASN A 169 -17.25 -22.66 19.37
C ASN A 169 -17.12 -24.19 19.30
N GLU A 170 -18.19 -24.89 18.90
CA GLU A 170 -18.15 -26.33 18.67
C GLU A 170 -17.20 -26.71 17.54
N GLN A 171 -17.21 -25.96 16.43
CA GLN A 171 -16.28 -26.17 15.31
C GLN A 171 -14.83 -25.95 15.74
N LEU A 172 -14.53 -24.89 16.50
CA LEU A 172 -13.21 -24.63 17.06
C LEU A 172 -12.76 -25.75 18.01
N LYS A 173 -13.68 -26.27 18.84
CA LYS A 173 -13.41 -27.42 19.71
C LYS A 173 -13.11 -28.67 18.90
N GLN A 174 -13.80 -28.87 17.78
CA GLN A 174 -13.54 -29.99 16.88
C GLN A 174 -12.20 -29.85 16.15
N ILE A 175 -11.83 -28.66 15.70
CA ILE A 175 -10.51 -28.37 15.13
C ILE A 175 -9.41 -28.62 16.16
N ASN A 176 -9.59 -28.18 17.40
CA ASN A 176 -8.63 -28.40 18.47
C ASN A 176 -8.44 -29.91 18.75
N LYS A 177 -9.54 -30.67 18.83
CA LYS A 177 -9.48 -32.14 18.92
C LYS A 177 -8.74 -32.78 17.74
N ASN A 178 -9.03 -32.35 16.52
CA ASN A 178 -8.36 -32.85 15.32
C ASN A 178 -6.87 -32.50 15.31
N SER A 179 -6.48 -31.31 15.80
CA SER A 179 -5.07 -30.93 15.95
C SER A 179 -4.33 -31.87 16.90
N VAL A 180 -4.93 -32.19 18.05
CA VAL A 180 -4.36 -33.15 19.01
C VAL A 180 -4.25 -34.55 18.40
N ASP A 181 -5.20 -34.98 17.56
CA ASP A 181 -5.11 -36.26 16.83
C ASP A 181 -4.00 -36.26 15.77
N ILE A 182 -3.84 -35.15 15.04
CA ILE A 182 -2.75 -34.95 14.07
C ILE A 182 -1.40 -34.99 14.78
N ASP A 183 -1.24 -34.35 15.94
CA ASP A 183 0.00 -34.37 16.71
C ASP A 183 0.36 -35.79 17.16
N LYS A 184 -0.63 -36.57 17.60
CA LYS A 184 -0.42 -37.99 17.94
C LYS A 184 -0.01 -38.82 16.72
N LYS A 185 -0.68 -38.63 15.58
CA LYS A 185 -0.33 -39.32 14.33
C LYS A 185 1.06 -38.95 13.83
N LEU A 186 1.43 -37.68 13.91
CA LEU A 186 2.77 -37.21 13.55
C LEU A 186 3.82 -37.80 14.49
N SER A 187 3.58 -37.80 15.79
CA SER A 187 4.48 -38.44 16.77
C SER A 187 4.64 -39.94 16.51
N ASN A 188 3.55 -40.66 16.21
CA ASN A 188 3.59 -42.08 15.84
C ASN A 188 4.30 -42.32 14.51
N PHE A 189 4.13 -41.44 13.52
CA PHE A 189 4.84 -41.52 12.24
C PHE A 189 6.33 -41.25 12.40
N LEU A 190 6.71 -40.21 13.16
CA LEU A 190 8.11 -39.90 13.42
C LEU A 190 8.77 -41.02 14.23
N SER A 191 8.11 -41.58 15.23
CA SER A 191 8.65 -42.71 16.00
C SER A 191 8.80 -43.98 15.17
N THR A 192 7.83 -44.30 14.28
CA THR A 192 7.97 -45.42 13.35
C THR A 192 9.09 -45.17 12.33
N GLN A 193 9.20 -43.96 11.77
CA GLN A 193 10.29 -43.59 10.84
C GLN A 193 11.67 -43.67 11.51
N LEU A 194 11.81 -43.14 12.73
CA LEU A 194 13.05 -43.23 13.50
C LEU A 194 13.40 -44.67 13.83
N ASN A 195 12.41 -45.51 14.16
CA ASN A 195 12.63 -46.92 14.43
C ASN A 195 13.09 -47.66 13.16
N VAL A 196 12.45 -47.43 12.01
CA VAL A 196 12.89 -48.00 10.72
C VAL A 196 14.30 -47.56 10.36
N GLN A 197 14.63 -46.27 10.54
CA GLN A 197 15.99 -45.77 10.31
C GLN A 197 17.01 -46.43 11.24
N SER A 198 16.68 -46.58 12.52
CA SER A 198 17.54 -47.26 13.50
C SER A 198 17.71 -48.74 13.19
N SER A 199 16.65 -49.43 12.78
CA SER A 199 16.67 -50.83 12.37
C SER A 199 17.50 -51.01 11.10
N MET A 200 17.44 -50.06 10.16
CA MET A 200 18.25 -50.07 8.94
C MET A 200 19.73 -49.80 9.23
N LEU A 201 20.04 -48.90 10.17
CA LEU A 201 21.41 -48.69 10.65
C LEU A 201 21.93 -49.93 11.41
N GLN A 202 21.11 -50.59 12.21
CA GLN A 202 21.47 -51.84 12.87
C GLN A 202 21.71 -52.94 11.84
N LEU A 203 20.81 -53.14 10.88
CA LEU A 203 20.99 -54.10 9.79
C LEU A 203 22.25 -53.78 8.97
N SER A 204 22.48 -52.52 8.62
CA SER A 204 23.70 -52.08 7.95
C SER A 204 24.96 -52.38 8.77
N ASN A 205 24.91 -52.14 10.09
CA ASN A 205 26.03 -52.45 10.98
C ASN A 205 26.23 -53.96 11.18
N GLN A 206 25.16 -54.75 11.18
CA GLN A 206 25.21 -56.20 11.28
C GLN A 206 25.77 -56.81 9.99
N LEU A 207 25.32 -56.32 8.83
CA LEU A 207 25.88 -56.63 7.51
C LEU A 207 27.36 -56.22 7.40
N ASN A 208 27.76 -55.10 8.00
CA ASN A 208 29.15 -54.63 7.98
C ASN A 208 30.06 -55.41 8.96
N LYS A 209 29.54 -55.83 10.12
CA LYS A 209 30.31 -56.60 11.12
C LYS A 209 30.43 -58.08 10.77
N GLU A 210 29.39 -58.72 10.24
CA GLU A 210 29.43 -60.15 9.88
C GLU A 210 29.77 -60.40 8.41
N GLY A 211 29.84 -59.36 7.57
CA GLY A 211 29.87 -59.54 6.12
C GLY A 211 28.58 -60.21 5.63
N ILE A 212 28.42 -60.29 4.31
CA ILE A 212 27.22 -60.86 3.68
C ILE A 212 27.07 -62.38 3.95
N ILE A 213 28.05 -63.01 4.60
CA ILE A 213 28.15 -64.44 4.78
C ILE A 213 28.30 -64.73 6.28
N ASP A 214 27.20 -65.13 6.92
CA ASP A 214 27.16 -65.63 8.30
C ASP A 214 28.32 -66.62 8.57
N SER A 215 28.95 -66.50 9.74
CA SER A 215 30.05 -67.36 10.20
C SER A 215 29.74 -68.86 10.05
N LYS A 216 28.47 -69.26 10.22
CA LYS A 216 28.01 -70.65 10.01
C LYS A 216 28.09 -71.05 8.54
N THR A 217 27.67 -70.19 7.62
CA THR A 217 27.74 -70.42 6.17
C THR A 217 29.19 -70.57 5.71
N LYS A 218 30.11 -69.76 6.25
CA LYS A 218 31.55 -69.91 6.00
C LYS A 218 32.07 -71.30 6.44
N LYS A 219 31.62 -71.78 7.60
CA LYS A 219 31.98 -73.11 8.13
C LYS A 219 31.39 -74.26 7.30
N TYR A 220 30.18 -74.10 6.76
CA TYR A 220 29.60 -75.07 5.83
C TYR A 220 30.39 -75.14 4.52
N PHE A 221 30.77 -74.00 3.94
CA PHE A 221 31.63 -73.97 2.76
C PHE A 221 32.98 -74.63 3.03
N GLU A 222 33.59 -74.39 4.18
CA GLU A 222 34.85 -75.03 4.57
C GLU A 222 34.71 -76.55 4.74
N ASN A 223 33.58 -77.02 5.28
CA ASN A 223 33.30 -78.45 5.42
C ASN A 223 32.99 -79.13 4.08
N ILE A 224 32.28 -78.44 3.18
CA ILE A 224 32.05 -78.91 1.81
C ILE A 224 33.37 -79.02 1.06
N ASP A 225 34.24 -78.02 1.17
CA ASP A 225 35.57 -78.05 0.56
C ASP A 225 36.41 -79.22 1.08
N LYS A 226 36.43 -79.45 2.41
CA LYS A 226 37.07 -80.63 3.00
C LYS A 226 36.46 -81.95 2.53
N GLY A 227 35.14 -82.01 2.33
CA GLY A 227 34.44 -83.18 1.80
C GLY A 227 34.78 -83.46 0.34
N ILE A 228 34.83 -82.41 -0.50
CA ILE A 228 35.23 -82.49 -1.91
C ILE A 228 36.69 -82.93 -2.02
N GLN A 229 37.60 -82.37 -1.22
CA GLN A 229 39.00 -82.80 -1.14
C GLN A 229 39.11 -84.29 -0.80
N LYS A 230 38.37 -84.79 0.20
CA LYS A 230 38.35 -86.22 0.54
C LYS A 230 37.84 -87.09 -0.61
N LEU A 231 36.79 -86.67 -1.32
CA LEU A 231 36.27 -87.38 -2.49
C LEU A 231 37.27 -87.41 -3.65
N ILE A 232 37.96 -86.31 -3.93
CA ILE A 232 39.01 -86.24 -4.97
C ILE A 232 40.18 -87.16 -4.60
N THR A 233 40.56 -87.21 -3.32
CA THR A 233 41.66 -88.09 -2.86
C THR A 233 41.26 -89.56 -2.88
N ALA A 234 40.01 -89.88 -2.55
CA ALA A 234 39.46 -91.24 -2.61
C ALA A 234 39.25 -91.75 -4.04
N LYS A 235 39.09 -90.86 -5.03
CA LYS A 235 38.96 -91.20 -6.46
C LYS A 235 40.31 -91.34 -7.18
N LYS A 236 41.43 -91.09 -6.49
CA LYS A 236 42.82 -91.19 -7.00
C LYS A 236 43.61 -92.39 -6.45
N LYS A 237 42.97 -93.30 -5.73
CA LYS A 237 43.50 -94.62 -5.32
C LYS A 237 42.63 -95.72 -5.87
#